data_AF-A0A7V5U9T0-F1
#
_entry.id   AF-A0A7V5U9T0-F1
#
_cell.length_a   1.000
_cell.length_b   1.000
_cell.length_c   1.000
_cell.angle_alpha   90.00
_cell.angle_beta   90.00
_cell.angle_gamma   90.00
#
_symmetry.space_group_name_H-M   'P 1'
#
loop_
_entity.id
_entity.type
_entity.pdbx_description
1 polymer ?
#
loop_
_entity_poly.entity_id
_entity_poly.type
_entity_poly.pdbx_seq_one_letter_code
_entity_poly.pdbx_strand_id
1 'polypeptide(L)'
;MFDGKSFINVLEGRGYDKNRAIYWHYPVYHHSVPASAVRKGDWKLIHFLNDNHKELYNLKEDIGETEDVSGKFPEKVNELYQLLDMWRKSCNAAMPVKNWRFDPARRYEWGRPNRRAVWGNNTGSK
;
A
#
# COMPACT_ATOMS: atom_id res chain seq x y z
N MET A 1 -6.61 -21.91 -1.99
CA MET A 1 -5.29 -21.51 -2.52
C MET A 1 -4.61 -20.71 -1.44
N PHE A 2 -3.36 -21.03 -1.09
CA PHE A 2 -2.61 -20.37 -0.01
C PHE A 2 -1.43 -19.60 -0.61
N ASP A 3 -1.31 -18.31 -0.28
CA ASP A 3 -0.20 -17.46 -0.76
C ASP A 3 1.06 -17.58 0.13
N GLY A 4 0.88 -18.04 1.37
CA GLY A 4 1.96 -18.30 2.30
C GLY A 4 2.76 -19.55 1.91
N LYS A 5 4.09 -19.41 1.76
CA LYS A 5 5.00 -20.56 1.77
C LYS A 5 5.45 -20.84 3.20
N SER A 6 5.48 -22.12 3.59
CA SER A 6 6.04 -22.57 4.86
C SER A 6 7.48 -22.08 5.05
N PHE A 7 7.84 -21.69 6.26
CA PHE A 7 9.17 -21.22 6.65
C PHE A 7 9.98 -22.29 7.39
N ILE A 8 9.51 -23.55 7.44
CA ILE A 8 10.19 -24.64 8.16
C ILE A 8 11.64 -24.87 7.68
N ASN A 9 11.90 -24.75 6.38
CA ASN A 9 13.25 -24.86 5.83
C ASN A 9 14.21 -23.82 6.41
N VAL A 10 13.70 -22.63 6.78
CA VAL A 10 14.50 -21.58 7.40
C VAL A 10 14.85 -21.95 8.84
N LEU A 11 13.86 -22.46 9.58
CA LEU A 11 14.05 -22.90 10.97
C LEU A 11 15.04 -24.04 11.09
N GLU A 12 15.04 -24.96 10.12
CA GLU A 12 15.93 -26.12 10.09
C GLU A 12 17.29 -25.82 9.42
N GLY A 13 17.57 -24.55 9.07
CA GLY A 13 18.83 -24.17 8.44
C GLY A 13 19.02 -24.67 7.00
N ARG A 14 17.96 -25.20 6.37
CA ARG A 14 17.94 -25.65 4.96
C ARG A 14 17.83 -24.50 3.96
N GLY A 15 17.70 -23.27 4.45
CA GLY A 15 17.72 -22.05 3.64
C GLY A 15 16.34 -21.55 3.22
N TYR A 16 16.34 -20.51 2.39
CA TYR A 16 15.13 -19.86 1.87
C TYR A 16 15.31 -19.43 0.42
N ASP A 17 14.18 -19.27 -0.28
CA ASP A 17 14.13 -18.73 -1.63
C ASP A 17 14.32 -17.21 -1.60
N LYS A 18 15.54 -16.76 -1.93
CA LYS A 18 15.88 -15.33 -2.04
C LYS A 18 15.14 -14.60 -3.17
N ASN A 19 14.61 -15.35 -4.14
CA ASN A 19 13.89 -14.79 -5.28
C ASN A 19 12.38 -14.67 -5.03
N ARG A 20 11.88 -15.15 -3.89
CA ARG A 20 10.48 -14.99 -3.51
C ARG A 20 10.16 -13.49 -3.37
N ALA A 21 9.21 -13.04 -4.19
CA ALA A 21 8.65 -11.70 -4.03
C ALA A 21 7.65 -11.66 -2.87
N ILE A 22 7.65 -10.54 -2.13
CA ILE A 22 6.68 -10.22 -1.08
C ILE A 22 5.93 -8.97 -1.52
N TYR A 23 4.62 -8.97 -1.34
CA TYR A 23 3.74 -7.93 -1.86
C TYR A 23 2.92 -7.29 -0.75
N TRP A 24 2.64 -6.01 -0.91
CA TRP A 24 1.72 -5.24 -0.08
C TRP A 24 0.79 -4.45 -0.97
N HIS A 25 -0.47 -4.34 -0.57
CA HIS A 25 -1.46 -3.53 -1.25
C HIS A 25 -2.33 -2.84 -0.21
N TYR A 26 -2.23 -1.51 -0.15
CA TYR A 26 -2.97 -0.69 0.79
C TYR A 26 -3.69 0.44 0.04
N PRO A 27 -4.83 0.14 -0.62
CA PRO A 27 -5.51 1.04 -1.54
C PRO A 27 -6.42 2.07 -0.83
N VAL A 28 -6.08 2.46 0.40
CA VAL A 28 -6.90 3.35 1.25
C VAL A 28 -6.06 4.48 1.84
N TYR A 29 -6.67 5.66 1.98
CA TYR A 29 -6.08 6.76 2.73
C TYR A 29 -6.19 6.47 4.23
N HIS A 30 -5.09 6.61 4.95
CA HIS A 30 -5.09 6.58 6.42
C HIS A 30 -4.05 7.58 6.93
N HIS A 31 -2.98 7.11 7.59
CA HIS A 31 -1.85 7.95 8.02
C HIS A 31 -0.96 8.38 6.85
N SER A 32 -1.10 7.74 5.68
CA SER A 32 -0.40 8.06 4.45
C SER A 32 -1.34 7.96 3.24
N VAL A 33 -0.79 8.15 2.05
CA VAL A 33 -1.47 7.98 0.77
C VAL A 33 -1.56 6.49 0.37
N PRO A 34 -2.54 6.11 -0.45
CA PRO A 34 -2.67 4.74 -0.94
C PRO A 34 -1.43 4.29 -1.72
N ALA A 35 -0.92 3.10 -1.40
CA ALA A 35 0.28 2.57 -2.03
C ALA A 35 0.22 1.04 -2.20
N SER A 36 0.98 0.54 -3.16
CA SER A 36 1.30 -0.88 -3.31
C SER A 36 2.81 -1.03 -3.29
N ALA A 37 3.32 -2.14 -2.76
CA ALA A 37 4.76 -2.37 -2.74
C ALA A 37 5.09 -3.81 -3.10
N VAL A 38 6.28 -4.01 -3.67
CA VAL A 38 6.87 -5.33 -3.88
C VAL A 38 8.32 -5.31 -3.43
N ARG A 39 8.75 -6.37 -2.76
CA ARG A 39 10.16 -6.62 -2.46
C ARG A 39 10.57 -7.94 -3.10
N LYS A 40 11.70 -7.95 -3.81
CA LYS A 40 12.31 -9.15 -4.39
C LYS A 40 13.83 -9.06 -4.24
N GLY A 41 14.39 -9.97 -3.45
CA GLY A 41 15.79 -9.88 -3.03
C GLY A 41 16.07 -8.58 -2.27
N ASP A 42 17.09 -7.85 -2.74
CA ASP A 42 17.56 -6.60 -2.15
C ASP A 42 16.72 -5.39 -2.56
N TRP A 43 15.88 -5.53 -3.60
CA TRP A 43 15.15 -4.41 -4.16
C TRP A 43 13.72 -4.33 -3.62
N LYS A 44 13.29 -3.12 -3.31
CA LYS A 44 11.91 -2.78 -2.97
C LYS A 44 11.41 -1.67 -3.90
N LEU A 45 10.23 -1.88 -4.47
CA LEU A 45 9.50 -0.86 -5.22
C LEU A 45 8.26 -0.46 -4.40
N ILE A 46 7.98 0.84 -4.34
CA ILE A 46 6.73 1.40 -3.85
C ILE A 46 6.03 2.12 -5.02
N HIS A 47 4.78 1.75 -5.29
CA HIS A 47 3.90 2.39 -6.27
C HIS A 47 2.81 3.15 -5.53
N PHE A 48 2.87 4.47 -5.60
CA PHE A 48 1.89 5.37 -5.00
C PHE A 48 0.71 5.53 -5.94
N LEU A 49 -0.49 5.19 -5.44
CA LEU A 49 -1.68 5.05 -6.27
C LEU A 49 -2.43 6.39 -6.47
N ASN A 50 -2.10 7.41 -5.67
CA ASN A 50 -2.73 8.74 -5.74
C ASN A 50 -2.31 9.53 -6.99
N ASP A 51 -1.06 9.41 -7.41
CA ASP A 51 -0.44 10.18 -8.51
C ASP A 51 0.39 9.31 -9.47
N ASN A 52 0.42 7.99 -9.24
CA ASN A 52 1.12 7.00 -10.04
C ASN A 52 2.67 7.06 -9.96
N HIS A 53 3.26 7.80 -9.02
CA HIS A 53 4.72 7.83 -8.85
C HIS A 53 5.25 6.51 -8.26
N LYS A 54 6.54 6.25 -8.52
CA LYS A 54 7.20 5.00 -8.15
C LYS A 54 8.56 5.32 -7.57
N GLU A 55 8.83 4.76 -6.40
CA GLU A 55 10.12 4.86 -5.73
C GLU A 55 10.76 3.47 -5.68
N LEU A 56 12.08 3.44 -5.83
CA LEU A 56 12.88 2.22 -5.81
C LEU A 56 14.00 2.36 -4.79
N TYR A 57 14.12 1.35 -3.93
CA TYR A 57 15.13 1.29 -2.89
C TYR A 57 15.93 -0.01 -2.98
N ASN A 58 17.22 0.08 -2.69
CA ASN A 58 18.08 -1.07 -2.46
C ASN A 58 18.26 -1.27 -0.96
N LEU A 59 17.52 -2.19 -0.37
CA LEU A 59 17.49 -2.45 1.08
C LEU A 59 18.76 -3.11 1.63
N LYS A 60 19.66 -3.58 0.76
CA LYS A 60 20.96 -4.07 1.19
C LYS A 60 21.91 -2.92 1.52
N GLU A 61 21.84 -1.86 0.73
CA GLU A 61 22.71 -0.68 0.88
C GLU A 61 22.02 0.43 1.72
N ASP A 62 20.69 0.52 1.66
CA ASP A 62 19.86 1.53 2.31
C ASP A 62 18.63 0.89 2.96
N ILE A 63 18.82 0.34 4.16
CA ILE A 63 17.73 -0.24 4.96
C ILE A 63 16.70 0.81 5.42
N GLY A 64 17.09 2.08 5.46
CA GLY A 64 16.27 3.19 5.93
C GLY A 64 15.32 3.77 4.87
N GLU A 65 15.43 3.34 3.60
CA GLU A 65 14.64 3.87 2.48
C GLU A 65 14.81 5.40 2.34
N THR A 66 16.05 5.86 2.48
CA THR A 66 16.43 7.27 2.51
C THR A 66 16.73 7.85 1.12
N GLU A 67 17.18 7.02 0.17
CA GLU A 67 17.50 7.45 -1.20
C GLU A 67 16.65 6.72 -2.24
N ASP A 68 15.79 7.46 -2.94
CA ASP A 68 15.11 6.94 -4.12
C ASP A 68 16.09 6.83 -5.30
N VAL A 69 16.33 5.61 -5.77
CA VAL A 69 17.19 5.31 -6.91
C VAL A 69 16.39 4.95 -8.18
N SER A 70 15.08 5.21 -8.21
CA SER A 70 14.20 4.93 -9.34
C SER A 70 14.69 5.51 -10.67
N GLY A 71 15.18 6.76 -10.65
CA GLY A 71 15.73 7.44 -11.82
C GLY A 71 17.06 6.86 -12.31
N LYS A 72 17.82 6.19 -11.43
CA LYS A 72 19.10 5.54 -11.77
C LYS A 72 18.91 4.14 -12.35
N PHE A 73 17.83 3.45 -11.97
CA PHE A 73 17.58 2.05 -12.38
C PHE A 73 16.17 1.85 -12.98
N PRO A 74 15.84 2.50 -14.11
CA PRO A 74 14.50 2.44 -14.71
C PRO A 74 14.10 1.02 -15.14
N GLU A 75 15.05 0.18 -15.56
CA GLU A 75 14.77 -1.21 -15.90
C GLU A 75 14.32 -2.03 -14.68
N LYS A 76 14.93 -1.78 -13.52
CA LYS A 76 14.56 -2.45 -12.26
C LYS A 76 13.19 -1.99 -11.77
N VAL A 77 12.88 -0.70 -11.93
CA VAL A 77 11.54 -0.15 -11.69
C VAL A 77 10.50 -0.90 -12.52
N ASN A 78 10.75 -1.04 -13.83
CA ASN A 78 9.82 -1.71 -14.73
C ASN A 78 9.66 -3.21 -14.40
N GLU A 79 10.75 -3.93 -14.11
CA GLU A 79 10.71 -5.34 -13.68
C GLU A 79 9.79 -5.53 -12.47
N LEU A 80 10.04 -4.76 -11.40
CA LEU A 80 9.29 -4.90 -10.15
C LEU A 80 7.85 -4.41 -10.31
N TYR A 81 7.62 -3.35 -11.10
CA TYR A 81 6.29 -2.85 -11.35
C TYR A 81 5.43 -3.88 -12.09
N GLN A 82 5.98 -4.56 -13.10
CA GLN A 82 5.28 -5.64 -13.80
C GLN A 82 4.95 -6.79 -12.86
N LEU A 83 5.88 -7.20 -11.99
CA LEU A 83 5.62 -8.22 -10.97
C LEU A 83 4.49 -7.83 -10.02
N LEU A 84 4.48 -6.59 -9.56
CA LEU A 84 3.44 -6.05 -8.69
C LEU A 84 2.08 -6.00 -9.39
N ASP A 85 2.05 -5.58 -10.66
CA ASP A 85 0.83 -5.48 -11.45
C ASP A 85 0.22 -6.85 -11.76
N MET A 86 1.04 -7.82 -12.14
CA MET A 86 0.61 -9.21 -12.34
C MET A 86 0.03 -9.80 -11.05
N TRP A 87 0.70 -9.59 -9.91
CA TRP A 87 0.20 -10.08 -8.63
C TRP A 87 -1.15 -9.45 -8.27
N ARG A 88 -1.30 -8.12 -8.40
CA ARG A 88 -2.59 -7.43 -8.15
C ARG A 88 -3.73 -7.99 -9.00
N LYS A 89 -3.46 -8.26 -10.29
CA LYS A 89 -4.44 -8.89 -11.18
C LYS A 89 -4.80 -10.30 -10.73
N SER A 90 -3.80 -11.09 -10.32
CA SER A 90 -4.01 -12.48 -9.91
C SER A 90 -4.90 -12.63 -8.67
N CYS A 91 -4.85 -11.67 -7.74
CA CYS A 91 -5.67 -11.67 -6.53
C CYS A 91 -6.90 -10.75 -6.62
N ASN A 92 -7.18 -10.18 -7.82
CA ASN A 92 -8.27 -9.24 -8.04
C ASN A 92 -8.28 -8.06 -7.05
N ALA A 93 -7.09 -7.47 -6.83
CA ALA A 93 -6.88 -6.39 -5.88
C ALA A 93 -7.69 -5.12 -6.23
N ALA A 94 -8.35 -4.54 -5.23
CA ALA A 94 -9.17 -3.34 -5.41
C ALA A 94 -8.33 -2.08 -5.57
N MET A 95 -8.54 -1.33 -6.66
CA MET A 95 -7.82 -0.07 -6.91
C MET A 95 -8.64 1.14 -6.44
N PRO A 96 -7.99 2.19 -5.91
CA PRO A 96 -8.69 3.42 -5.54
C PRO A 96 -9.24 4.11 -6.79
N VAL A 97 -10.44 4.70 -6.65
CA VAL A 97 -11.08 5.49 -7.70
C VAL A 97 -10.92 6.97 -7.37
N LYS A 98 -10.66 7.79 -8.39
CA LYS A 98 -10.56 9.24 -8.22
C LYS A 98 -11.87 9.82 -7.68
N ASN A 99 -11.79 10.48 -6.53
CA ASN A 99 -12.91 11.25 -6.00
C ASN A 99 -12.92 12.65 -6.63
N TRP A 100 -13.82 12.89 -7.58
CA TRP A 100 -13.95 14.19 -8.27
C TRP A 100 -14.39 15.35 -7.37
N ARG A 101 -14.97 15.05 -6.20
CA ARG A 101 -15.38 16.05 -5.20
C ARG A 101 -14.35 16.21 -4.07
N PHE A 102 -13.15 15.67 -4.24
CA PHE A 102 -12.09 15.80 -3.26
C PHE A 102 -11.70 17.27 -3.10
N ASP A 103 -11.81 17.76 -1.87
CA ASP A 103 -11.35 19.09 -1.48
C ASP A 103 -10.07 18.94 -0.62
N PRO A 104 -8.89 19.33 -1.14
CA PRO A 104 -7.64 19.23 -0.42
C PRO A 104 -7.64 19.98 0.92
N ALA A 105 -8.36 21.10 0.99
CA ALA A 105 -8.44 21.92 2.20
C ALA A 105 -9.16 21.19 3.34
N ARG A 106 -9.97 20.18 3.03
CA ARG A 106 -10.79 19.43 3.99
C ARG A 106 -10.21 18.08 4.37
N ARG A 107 -9.02 17.71 3.85
CA ARG A 107 -8.39 16.40 4.11
C ARG A 107 -8.19 16.09 5.59
N TYR A 108 -7.86 17.09 6.39
CA TYR A 108 -7.62 16.95 7.83
C TYR A 108 -8.84 17.31 8.68
N GLU A 109 -9.99 17.59 8.06
CA GLU A 109 -11.24 17.75 8.81
C GLU A 109 -11.70 16.38 9.30
N TRP A 110 -11.57 16.13 10.60
CA TRP A 110 -12.23 14.99 11.22
C TRP A 110 -13.75 15.18 11.10
N GLY A 111 -14.49 14.10 10.83
CA GLY A 111 -15.93 14.15 10.61
C GLY A 111 -16.62 14.98 11.69
N ARG A 112 -17.26 16.09 11.29
CA ARG A 112 -18.03 16.91 12.23
C ARG A 112 -19.19 16.03 12.72
N PRO A 113 -19.35 15.78 14.03
CA PRO A 113 -20.52 15.07 14.51
C PRO A 113 -21.74 15.84 14.02
N ASN A 114 -22.64 15.13 13.35
CA ASN A 114 -23.82 15.71 12.74
C ASN A 114 -24.69 16.34 13.85
N ARG A 115 -24.71 17.67 13.98
CA ARG A 115 -25.60 18.42 14.90
C ARG A 115 -27.08 18.37 14.48
N ARG A 116 -27.53 17.25 13.91
CA ARG A 116 -28.91 17.01 13.47
C ARG A 116 -29.43 15.61 13.83
N ALA A 117 -28.97 15.05 14.94
CA ALA A 117 -29.74 14.04 15.67
C ALA A 117 -30.44 14.73 16.85
N VAL A 118 -31.43 15.58 16.56
CA VAL A 118 -32.40 16.00 17.58
C VAL A 118 -33.33 14.82 17.76
N TRP A 119 -33.05 13.98 18.77
CA TRP A 119 -34.06 13.06 19.27
C TRP A 119 -35.16 13.90 19.92
N GLY A 120 -36.38 13.78 19.41
CA GLY A 120 -37.53 14.53 19.90
C GLY A 120 -37.83 14.20 21.36
N ASN A 121 -37.77 15.21 22.23
CA ASN A 121 -38.29 15.10 23.59
C ASN A 121 -39.81 15.24 23.53
N ASN A 122 -40.49 14.10 23.52
CA ASN A 122 -41.90 14.01 23.84
C ASN A 122 -42.01 13.95 25.37
N THR A 123 -42.30 15.07 26.03
CA THR A 123 -42.72 15.07 27.44
C THR A 123 -44.16 15.56 27.50
N GLY A 124 -45.07 14.60 27.66
CA GLY A 124 -46.48 14.84 27.94
C GLY A 124 -46.65 15.60 29.25
N SER A 125 -47.54 16.59 29.22
CA SER A 125 -48.05 17.31 30.36
C SER A 125 -48.95 16.41 31.22
N LYS A 126 -48.65 16.35 32.51
CA LYS A 126 -49.67 16.34 33.56
C LYS A 126 -49.69 17.72 34.21
#